data_AF-A0A4R3I3Q5-F1
#
_entry.id   AF-A0A4R3I3Q5-F1
#
_cell.length_a   1.000
_cell.length_b   1.000
_cell.length_c   1.000
_cell.angle_alpha   90.00
_cell.angle_beta   90.00
_cell.angle_gamma   90.00
#
_symmetry.space_group_name_H-M   'P 1'
#
loop_
_entity.id
_entity.type
_entity.pdbx_description
1 polymer ?
#
loop_
_entity_poly.entity_id
_entity_poly.type
_entity_poly.pdbx_seq_one_letter_code
_entity_poly.pdbx_strand_id
1 'polypeptide(L)'
;MQVHIQKCQKCNSTNLRNIIARDDAQRVFVQCHDCGSFVARYVIAPGGYFHEGRDYESFLRTQMLDRGFSSGRDLKTVFKEVSESAKAGFDETLKRTHEKYGDELP
;
A
#
# COMPACT_ATOMS: atom_id res chain seq x y z
N MET A 1 -6.46 -5.20 -14.84
CA MET A 1 -6.55 -4.27 -13.69
C MET A 1 -6.94 -2.88 -14.20
N GLN A 2 -7.95 -2.24 -13.61
CA GLN A 2 -8.24 -0.83 -13.87
C GLN A 2 -7.48 0.03 -12.85
N VAL A 3 -6.81 1.08 -13.32
CA VAL A 3 -5.96 1.96 -12.50
C VAL A 3 -6.61 3.34 -12.39
N HIS A 4 -6.76 3.81 -11.15
CA HIS A 4 -7.32 5.11 -10.80
C HIS A 4 -6.39 5.85 -9.84
N ILE A 5 -6.05 7.10 -10.17
CA ILE A 5 -5.39 8.02 -9.24
C ILE A 5 -6.48 8.64 -8.36
N GLN A 6 -6.36 8.44 -7.06
CA GLN A 6 -7.26 9.06 -6.10
C GLN A 6 -7.04 10.58 -6.09
N LYS A 7 -8.12 11.34 -6.05
CA LYS A 7 -8.10 12.80 -5.92
C LYS A 7 -8.85 13.23 -4.68
N CYS A 8 -8.49 14.38 -4.12
CA CYS A 8 -9.28 15.03 -3.11
C CYS A 8 -10.62 15.49 -3.70
N GLN A 9 -11.73 15.05 -3.13
CA GLN A 9 -13.08 15.36 -3.59
C GLN A 9 -13.47 16.83 -3.31
N LYS A 10 -12.70 17.54 -2.49
CA LYS A 10 -12.95 18.94 -2.12
C LYS A 10 -12.22 19.94 -3.02
N CYS A 11 -10.95 19.68 -3.34
CA CYS A 11 -10.11 20.61 -4.11
C CYS A 11 -9.54 20.03 -5.40
N ASN A 12 -9.88 18.77 -5.73
CA ASN A 12 -9.42 18.03 -6.90
C ASN A 12 -7.90 17.76 -6.99
N SER A 13 -7.14 18.13 -5.96
CA SER A 13 -5.71 17.84 -5.87
C SER A 13 -5.42 16.33 -5.81
N THR A 14 -4.33 15.94 -6.47
CA THR A 14 -3.67 14.63 -6.44
C THR A 14 -2.61 14.53 -5.33
N ASN A 15 -2.27 15.65 -4.69
CA ASN A 15 -1.28 15.72 -3.61
C ASN A 15 -1.87 15.17 -2.30
N LEU A 16 -1.77 13.86 -2.13
CA LEU A 16 -2.30 13.10 -1.00
C LEU A 16 -1.16 12.53 -0.16
N ARG A 17 -1.32 12.52 1.16
CA ARG A 17 -0.41 11.85 2.10
C ARG A 17 -1.12 10.73 2.85
N ASN A 18 -0.41 9.62 3.02
CA ASN A 18 -0.86 8.46 3.78
C ASN A 18 -0.35 8.56 5.22
N ILE A 19 -1.24 8.37 6.19
CA ILE A 19 -0.95 8.34 7.63
C ILE A 19 -1.28 6.94 8.13
N ILE A 20 -0.26 6.21 8.59
CA ILE A 20 -0.41 4.83 9.05
C ILE A 20 -0.68 4.83 10.56
N ALA A 21 -1.82 4.29 10.97
CA ALA A 21 -2.13 4.01 12.38
C ALA A 21 -1.95 2.51 12.64
N ARG A 22 -1.10 2.19 13.62
CA ARG A 22 -0.75 0.81 14.00
C ARG A 22 -1.44 0.48 15.32
N ASP A 23 -2.70 0.07 15.23
CA ASP A 23 -3.45 -0.51 16.35
C ASP A 23 -3.74 -2.00 16.07
N ASP A 24 -4.77 -2.57 16.71
CA ASP A 24 -5.22 -3.96 16.48
C ASP A 24 -5.53 -4.25 14.99
N ALA A 25 -5.85 -3.20 14.21
CA ALA A 25 -5.89 -3.24 12.76
C ALA A 25 -4.88 -2.23 12.18
N GLN A 26 -4.12 -2.64 11.18
CA GLN A 26 -3.30 -1.69 10.43
C GLN A 26 -4.22 -0.81 9.56
N ARG A 27 -4.26 0.49 9.82
CA ARG A 27 -5.11 1.44 9.11
C ARG A 27 -4.27 2.48 8.37
N VAL A 28 -4.70 2.86 7.18
CA VAL A 28 -4.14 3.98 6.42
C VAL A 28 -5.21 5.05 6.28
N PHE A 29 -4.96 6.24 6.81
CA PHE A 29 -5.78 7.42 6.60
C PHE A 29 -5.14 8.27 5.50
N VAL A 30 -5.91 8.62 4.48
CA VAL A 30 -5.47 9.47 3.38
C VAL A 30 -5.94 10.89 3.64
N GLN A 31 -5.01 11.83 3.62
CA GLN A 31 -5.30 13.25 3.76
C GLN A 31 -4.80 14.01 2.53
N CYS A 32 -5.59 14.97 2.06
CA CYS A 32 -5.14 15.94 1.07
C CYS A 32 -4.09 16.87 1.70
N HIS A 33 -2.92 16.98 1.09
CA HIS A 33 -1.88 17.88 1.56
C HIS A 33 -2.27 19.35 1.33
N ASP A 34 -2.86 19.67 0.19
CA ASP A 34 -3.15 21.07 -0.21
C ASP A 34 -4.28 21.72 0.61
N CYS A 35 -5.34 20.97 0.95
CA CYS A 35 -6.50 21.53 1.68
C CYS A 35 -6.77 20.88 3.04
N GLY A 36 -5.90 19.96 3.49
CA GLY A 36 -6.00 19.28 4.78
C GLY A 36 -7.19 18.33 4.95
N SER A 37 -8.03 18.16 3.93
CA SER A 37 -9.27 17.38 4.03
C SER A 37 -8.98 15.87 4.11
N PHE A 38 -9.81 15.16 4.87
CA PHE A 38 -9.81 13.70 4.91
C PHE A 38 -10.39 13.13 3.61
N VAL A 39 -9.69 12.17 3.00
CA VAL A 39 -10.01 11.65 1.66
C VAL A 39 -10.48 10.20 1.69
N ALA A 40 -9.80 9.33 2.45
CA ALA A 40 -10.17 7.92 2.56
C ALA A 40 -9.55 7.24 3.78
N ARG A 41 -10.08 6.07 4.14
CA ARG A 41 -9.49 5.14 5.11
C ARG A 41 -9.44 3.74 4.52
N TYR A 42 -8.27 3.12 4.60
CA TYR A 42 -8.06 1.70 4.26
C TYR A 42 -7.77 0.90 5.52
N VAL A 43 -8.22 -0.35 5.52
CA VAL A 43 -7.78 -1.37 6.48
C VAL A 43 -6.88 -2.31 5.69
N ILE A 44 -5.66 -2.52 6.19
CA ILE A 44 -4.70 -3.38 5.53
C ILE A 44 -4.97 -4.81 5.97
N ALA A 45 -5.16 -5.71 5.00
CA ALA A 45 -5.24 -7.14 5.26
C ALA A 45 -3.90 -7.68 5.79
N PRO A 46 -3.89 -8.82 6.49
CA PRO A 46 -2.66 -9.50 6.88
C PRO A 46 -1.70 -9.68 5.70
N GLY A 47 -0.42 -9.35 5.89
CA GLY A 47 0.58 -9.38 4.82
C GLY A 47 0.42 -8.31 3.72
N GLY A 48 -0.66 -7.53 3.72
CA GLY A 48 -0.93 -6.51 2.71
C GLY A 48 -0.11 -5.22 2.87
N TYR A 49 0.60 -5.06 3.99
CA TYR A 49 1.55 -3.97 4.19
C TYR A 49 2.98 -4.47 3.94
N PHE A 50 3.57 -3.97 2.86
CA PHE A 50 4.97 -4.16 2.53
C PHE A 50 5.64 -2.78 2.49
N HIS A 51 6.82 -2.68 3.12
CA HIS A 51 7.63 -1.47 3.10
C HIS A 51 8.97 -1.82 2.47
N GLU A 52 9.22 -1.28 1.27
CA GLU A 52 10.49 -1.46 0.59
C GLU A 52 11.65 -0.92 1.44
N GLY A 53 12.74 -1.68 1.55
CA GLY A 53 13.89 -1.33 2.40
C GLY A 53 13.72 -1.64 3.90
N ARG A 54 12.59 -2.21 4.33
CA ARG A 54 12.45 -2.80 5.67
C ARG A 54 12.79 -4.30 5.64
N ASP A 55 13.23 -4.80 6.78
CA ASP A 55 13.61 -6.19 6.97
C ASP A 55 12.41 -7.13 7.14
N TYR A 56 12.70 -8.43 7.02
CA TYR A 56 11.73 -9.51 7.19
C TYR A 56 10.99 -9.45 8.52
N GLU A 57 11.65 -9.02 9.60
CA GLU A 57 11.02 -8.88 10.92
C GLU A 57 9.87 -7.86 10.91
N SER A 58 10.02 -6.77 10.16
CA SER A 58 8.98 -5.76 10.00
C SER A 58 7.74 -6.32 9.29
N PHE A 59 7.93 -7.22 8.32
CA PHE A 59 6.83 -7.93 7.63
C PHE A 59 6.14 -8.95 8.54
N LEU A 60 6.88 -9.70 9.36
CA LEU A 60 6.29 -10.65 10.29
C LEU A 60 5.31 -9.99 11.28
N ARG A 61 5.59 -8.76 11.72
CA ARG A 61 4.68 -8.02 12.61
C ARG A 61 3.33 -7.71 11.97
N THR A 62 3.24 -7.59 10.65
CA THR A 62 1.97 -7.32 9.95
C THR A 62 1.17 -8.59 9.72
N GLN A 63 1.88 -9.72 9.63
CA GLN A 63 1.34 -11.07 9.52
C GLN A 63 0.77 -11.55 10.86
N MET A 64 1.52 -11.41 11.96
CA MET A 64 1.14 -11.86 13.31
C MET A 64 -0.08 -11.15 13.94
N LEU A 65 -0.65 -10.16 13.27
CA LEU A 65 -1.93 -9.57 13.65
C LEU A 65 -3.12 -10.51 13.35
N ASP A 66 -2.90 -11.58 12.57
CA ASP A 66 -3.88 -12.63 12.33
C ASP A 66 -3.77 -13.76 13.38
N ARG A 67 -4.88 -14.07 14.06
CA ARG A 67 -4.96 -15.08 15.15
C ARG A 67 -4.98 -16.52 14.63
N GLY A 68 -4.12 -16.87 13.69
CA GLY A 68 -4.12 -18.21 13.09
C GLY A 68 -2.87 -18.50 12.27
N PHE A 69 -1.73 -18.71 12.93
CA PHE A 69 -0.51 -19.04 12.18
C PHE A 69 -0.42 -20.52 11.78
N SER A 70 -0.56 -20.73 10.47
CA SER A 70 0.10 -21.78 9.69
C SER A 70 1.62 -21.78 9.93
N SER A 71 2.27 -22.95 9.89
CA SER A 71 3.65 -23.16 10.35
C SER A 71 4.71 -22.18 9.80
N GLY A 72 5.69 -21.79 10.61
CA GLY A 72 6.71 -20.79 10.27
C GLY A 72 7.67 -21.10 9.10
N ARG A 73 7.63 -22.31 8.51
CA ARG A 73 8.34 -22.61 7.25
C ARG A 73 7.70 -21.95 6.03
N ASP A 74 6.39 -21.68 6.09
CA ASP A 74 5.62 -21.14 4.96
C ASP A 74 5.85 -19.62 4.80
N LEU A 75 6.07 -18.92 5.91
CA LEU A 75 6.23 -17.46 5.97
C LEU A 75 7.39 -16.90 5.13
N LYS A 76 8.51 -17.64 5.02
CA LYS A 76 9.66 -17.19 4.23
C LYS A 76 9.37 -17.27 2.74
N THR A 77 8.62 -18.29 2.31
CA THR A 77 8.15 -18.44 0.93
C THR A 77 7.15 -17.34 0.60
N VAL A 78 6.17 -17.10 1.47
CA VAL A 78 5.19 -16.01 1.32
C VAL A 78 5.89 -14.65 1.21
N PHE A 79 6.89 -14.36 2.06
CA PHE A 79 7.65 -13.11 1.96
C PHE A 79 8.32 -12.94 0.59
N LYS A 80 8.94 -14.00 0.07
CA LYS A 80 9.59 -13.96 -1.24
C LYS A 80 8.58 -13.70 -2.36
N GLU A 81 7.45 -14.40 -2.35
CA GLU A 81 6.37 -14.22 -3.32
C GLU A 81 5.77 -12.82 -3.26
N VAL A 82 5.55 -12.27 -2.07
CA VAL A 82 5.07 -10.89 -1.88
C VAL A 82 6.10 -9.88 -2.39
N SER A 83 7.38 -10.07 -2.10
CA SER A 83 8.44 -9.16 -2.57
C SER A 83 8.56 -9.15 -4.09
N GLU A 84 8.50 -10.33 -4.72
CA GLU A 84 8.60 -10.45 -6.18
C GLU A 84 7.36 -9.88 -6.88
N SER A 85 6.17 -10.17 -6.35
CA SER A 85 4.90 -9.63 -6.89
C SER A 85 4.74 -8.13 -6.68
N ALA A 86 5.21 -7.58 -5.54
CA ALA A 86 5.17 -6.13 -5.28
C ALA A 86 6.01 -5.36 -6.30
N LYS A 87 7.22 -5.84 -6.60
CA LYS A 87 8.09 -5.21 -7.60
C LYS A 87 7.46 -5.28 -9.00
N ALA A 88 6.99 -6.46 -9.40
CA ALA A 88 6.34 -6.63 -10.69
C ALA A 88 5.07 -5.76 -10.84
N GLY A 89 4.27 -5.68 -9.78
CA GLY A 89 3.06 -4.85 -9.74
C GLY A 89 3.37 -3.35 -9.80
N PHE A 90 4.45 -2.90 -9.16
CA PHE A 90 4.91 -1.51 -9.23
C PHE A 90 5.34 -1.13 -10.66
N ASP A 91 6.20 -1.93 -11.28
CA ASP A 91 6.69 -1.69 -12.65
C ASP A 91 5.54 -1.69 -13.66
N GLU A 92 4.60 -2.63 -13.54
CA GLU A 92 3.41 -2.67 -14.39
C GLU A 92 2.50 -1.44 -14.18
N THR A 93 2.36 -0.97 -12.93
CA THR A 93 1.55 0.21 -12.59
C THR A 93 2.17 1.47 -13.17
N LEU A 94 3.49 1.64 -13.09
CA LEU A 94 4.19 2.76 -13.72
C LEU A 94 3.96 2.78 -15.23
N LYS A 95 4.11 1.63 -15.91
CA LYS A 95 3.88 1.52 -17.34
C LYS A 95 2.45 1.92 -17.73
N ARG A 96 1.45 1.38 -17.05
CA ARG A 96 0.03 1.70 -17.31
C ARG A 96 -0.32 3.16 -17.01
N THR A 97 0.36 3.77 -16.04
CA THR A 97 0.16 5.18 -15.69
C THR A 97 0.74 6.08 -16.77
N HIS A 98 1.95 5.77 -17.25
CA HIS A 98 2.58 6.44 -18.40
C HIS A 98 1.72 6.36 -19.67
N GLU A 99 1.22 5.16 -20.02
CA GLU A 99 0.34 4.95 -21.18
C GLU A 99 -0.94 5.78 -21.11
N LYS A 100 -1.46 6.06 -19.90
CA LYS A 100 -2.74 6.74 -19.70
C LYS A 100 -2.63 8.25 -19.53
N TYR A 101 -1.53 8.74 -18.94
CA TYR A 101 -1.39 10.14 -18.53
C TYR A 101 -0.17 10.86 -19.15
N GLY A 102 0.75 10.15 -19.81
CA GLY A 102 1.98 10.71 -20.39
C GLY A 102 3.15 10.83 -19.41
N ASP A 103 4.21 11.54 -19.81
CA ASP A 103 5.42 11.77 -18.98
C ASP A 103 5.14 12.70 -17.77
N GLU A 104 4.11 13.55 -17.87
CA GLU A 104 3.65 14.38 -16.78
C GLU A 104 2.57 13.65 -15.98
N LEU A 105 2.98 13.06 -14.86
CA LEU A 105 2.04 12.63 -13.82
C LEU A 105 1.30 13.88 -13.29
N PRO A 106 -0.05 13.90 -13.26
CA PRO A 106 -0.78 14.95 -12.56
C PRO A 106 -0.60 14.86 -11.04
#